data_AF-A0A645EL33-F1
#
_entry.id   AF-A0A645EL33-F1
#
_cell.length_a   1.000
_cell.length_b   1.000
_cell.length_c   1.000
_cell.angle_alpha   90.00
_cell.angle_beta   90.00
_cell.angle_gamma   90.00
#
_symmetry.space_group_name_H-M   'P 1'
#
loop_
_entity.id
_entity.type
_entity.pdbx_description
1 polymer ?
#
loop_
_entity_poly.entity_id
_entity_poly.type
_entity_poly.pdbx_seq_one_letter_code
_entity_poly.pdbx_strand_id
1 'polypeptide(L)'
;MQEYIVKPINLTNTYVFGKINPNNNECKSYSFAGTWKVENETDYTIPLGAGAIISTPSDLTKFADALFGGRLLKSESLEIMKTIKDGYGIGLFPIPFYESIGFGHTGGIDGFSSVYSHFTDDKISYALTSNGTNFNNNDISIAVLSAVYDKPYEIPVFTTYNLTPEELDGYLGVYASKQIALKITITKDGNTLIAQATGQSAFPLEATEKDKFKFDRAGVVLEFSPADNTMILKQGGGQFTFTRE
;
A
#
# COMPACT_ATOMS: atom_id res chain seq x y z
N MET A 1 -22.75 -7.13 -15.12
CA MET A 1 -22.09 -5.93 -14.57
C MET A 1 -22.61 -4.66 -15.23
N GLN A 2 -22.44 -4.45 -16.54
CA GLN A 2 -22.78 -3.17 -17.18
C GLN A 2 -24.26 -2.76 -17.06
N GLU A 3 -25.17 -3.68 -17.34
CA GLU A 3 -26.62 -3.43 -17.33
C GLU A 3 -27.20 -3.23 -15.92
N TYR A 4 -26.77 -4.03 -14.96
CA TYR A 4 -27.40 -4.11 -13.64
C TYR A 4 -26.69 -3.28 -12.55
N ILE A 5 -25.46 -2.83 -12.79
CA ILE A 5 -24.66 -2.08 -11.80
C ILE A 5 -24.21 -0.75 -12.41
N VAL A 6 -23.34 -0.76 -13.41
CA VAL A 6 -22.70 0.46 -13.91
C VAL A 6 -23.71 1.47 -14.49
N LYS A 7 -24.59 1.04 -15.41
CA LYS A 7 -25.58 1.93 -16.04
C LYS A 7 -26.57 2.52 -15.02
N PRO A 8 -27.18 1.73 -14.10
CA PRO A 8 -28.14 2.25 -13.11
C PRO A 8 -27.62 3.34 -12.17
N ILE A 9 -26.31 3.36 -11.89
CA ILE A 9 -25.68 4.34 -11.00
C ILE A 9 -24.66 5.23 -11.72
N ASN A 10 -24.67 5.22 -13.05
CA ASN A 10 -23.92 6.11 -13.92
C ASN A 10 -22.40 6.15 -13.64
N LEU A 11 -21.76 4.97 -13.58
CA LEU A 11 -20.30 4.85 -13.44
C LEU A 11 -19.62 4.94 -14.81
N THR A 12 -19.36 6.16 -15.28
CA THR A 12 -18.93 6.43 -16.66
C THR A 12 -17.55 5.89 -17.01
N ASN A 13 -16.69 5.64 -16.02
CA ASN A 13 -15.32 5.16 -16.20
C ASN A 13 -15.13 3.74 -15.68
N THR A 14 -16.22 2.97 -15.52
CA THR A 14 -16.16 1.60 -14.97
C THR A 14 -16.57 0.55 -15.99
N TYR A 15 -15.64 -0.32 -16.36
CA TYR A 15 -15.86 -1.34 -17.38
C TYR A 15 -14.89 -2.53 -17.25
N VAL A 16 -15.14 -3.61 -18.01
CA VAL A 16 -14.18 -4.71 -18.13
C VAL A 16 -13.03 -4.21 -19.02
N PHE A 17 -11.80 -4.24 -18.52
CA PHE A 17 -10.66 -3.73 -19.27
C PHE A 17 -10.34 -4.60 -20.49
N GLY A 18 -9.65 -4.01 -21.46
CA GLY A 18 -9.07 -4.69 -22.61
C GLY A 18 -7.60 -4.31 -22.73
N LYS A 19 -7.09 -4.24 -23.97
CA LYS A 19 -5.75 -3.67 -24.22
C LYS A 19 -5.73 -2.19 -23.82
N ILE A 20 -4.72 -1.79 -23.04
CA ILE A 20 -4.65 -0.42 -22.52
C ILE A 20 -4.51 0.58 -23.68
N ASN A 21 -5.37 1.62 -23.66
CA ASN A 21 -5.35 2.72 -24.62
C ASN A 21 -5.26 4.09 -23.91
N PRO A 22 -4.06 4.69 -23.85
CA PRO A 22 -3.87 6.00 -23.23
C PRO A 22 -4.70 7.13 -23.84
N ASN A 23 -5.16 7.01 -25.10
CA ASN A 23 -6.04 8.02 -25.71
C ASN A 23 -7.44 8.04 -25.07
N ASN A 24 -7.81 7.00 -24.33
CA ASN A 24 -9.05 6.92 -23.57
C ASN A 24 -8.87 7.36 -22.10
N ASN A 25 -7.78 8.09 -21.78
CA ASN A 25 -7.39 8.45 -20.41
C ASN A 25 -7.11 7.23 -19.50
N GLU A 26 -6.77 6.09 -20.10
CA GLU A 26 -6.24 4.94 -19.36
C GLU A 26 -4.76 5.14 -19.07
N CYS A 27 -4.27 4.54 -17.98
CA CYS A 27 -2.85 4.57 -17.63
C CYS A 27 -2.23 3.19 -17.78
N LYS A 28 -0.92 3.14 -18.05
CA LYS A 28 -0.13 1.92 -17.92
C LYS A 28 0.22 1.69 -16.45
N SER A 29 0.51 0.45 -16.08
CA SER A 29 1.08 0.10 -14.79
C SER A 29 2.60 0.09 -14.81
N TYR A 30 3.19 0.31 -13.65
CA TYR A 30 4.63 0.42 -13.48
C TYR A 30 5.11 -0.30 -12.21
N SER A 31 6.29 -0.90 -12.28
CA SER A 31 7.07 -1.28 -11.11
C SER A 31 8.19 -0.27 -10.86
N PHE A 32 8.50 -0.05 -9.59
CA PHE A 32 9.61 0.81 -9.18
C PHE A 32 10.78 -0.03 -8.66
N ALA A 33 11.95 0.17 -9.27
CA ALA A 33 13.22 -0.41 -8.83
C ALA A 33 14.34 0.63 -9.05
N GLY A 34 14.24 1.76 -8.36
CA GLY A 34 15.08 2.95 -8.56
C GLY A 34 14.67 3.79 -9.77
N THR A 35 14.14 3.15 -10.80
CA THR A 35 13.45 3.80 -11.93
C THR A 35 12.11 3.12 -12.18
N TRP A 36 11.17 3.86 -12.78
CA TRP A 36 9.87 3.33 -13.18
C TRP A 36 10.00 2.51 -14.46
N LYS A 37 9.52 1.26 -14.41
CA LYS A 37 9.48 0.35 -15.56
C LYS A 37 8.03 0.00 -15.84
N VAL A 38 7.64 0.09 -17.11
CA VAL A 38 6.31 -0.33 -17.57
C VAL A 38 6.17 -1.83 -17.36
N GLU A 39 5.06 -2.25 -16.74
CA GLU A 39 4.74 -3.66 -16.53
C GLU A 39 4.08 -4.27 -17.77
N ASN A 40 4.08 -5.60 -17.82
CA ASN A 40 3.29 -6.33 -18.81
C ASN A 40 1.79 -6.19 -18.50
N GLU A 41 0.96 -6.26 -19.54
CA GLU A 41 -0.50 -6.18 -19.41
C GLU A 41 -1.08 -7.59 -19.35
N THR A 42 -1.72 -7.94 -18.23
CA THR A 42 -2.49 -9.18 -18.12
C THR A 42 -3.71 -9.14 -19.05
N ASP A 43 -3.98 -10.24 -19.75
CA ASP A 43 -5.18 -10.37 -20.58
C ASP A 43 -6.43 -10.54 -19.70
N TYR A 44 -7.47 -9.74 -19.93
CA TYR A 44 -8.70 -9.68 -19.12
C TYR A 44 -9.47 -11.01 -19.05
N THR A 45 -9.24 -11.91 -20.01
CA THR A 45 -9.87 -13.24 -20.02
C THR A 45 -9.41 -14.11 -18.84
N ILE A 46 -8.23 -13.82 -18.27
CA ILE A 46 -7.69 -14.56 -17.12
C ILE A 46 -8.37 -14.16 -15.79
N PRO A 47 -8.39 -12.87 -15.38
CA PRO A 47 -9.01 -12.46 -14.12
C PRO A 47 -10.51 -12.16 -14.24
N LEU A 48 -11.18 -12.47 -15.36
CA LEU A 48 -12.55 -12.04 -15.71
C LEU A 48 -13.46 -11.64 -14.52
N GLY A 49 -14.00 -12.60 -13.79
CA GLY A 49 -14.89 -12.34 -12.65
C GLY A 49 -14.18 -11.94 -11.35
N ALA A 50 -12.86 -12.11 -11.27
CA ALA A 50 -12.05 -11.91 -10.07
C ALA A 50 -11.44 -10.49 -9.98
N GLY A 51 -11.13 -9.85 -11.11
CA GLY A 51 -10.37 -8.60 -11.12
C GLY A 51 -10.30 -7.88 -12.46
N ALA A 52 -11.15 -8.20 -13.44
CA ALA A 52 -11.08 -7.60 -14.77
C ALA A 52 -11.74 -6.22 -14.89
N ILE A 53 -12.14 -5.57 -13.79
CA ILE A 53 -12.83 -4.28 -13.81
C ILE A 53 -11.81 -3.16 -13.62
N ILE A 54 -11.79 -2.20 -14.55
CA ILE A 54 -11.12 -0.90 -14.38
C ILE A 54 -12.15 0.13 -13.91
N SER A 55 -11.70 1.09 -13.10
CA SER A 55 -12.52 2.19 -12.58
C SER A 55 -11.65 3.40 -12.22
N THR A 56 -12.28 4.43 -11.66
CA THR A 56 -11.61 5.60 -11.07
C THR A 56 -11.98 5.71 -9.59
N PRO A 57 -11.19 6.38 -8.73
CA PRO A 57 -11.55 6.60 -7.34
C PRO A 57 -12.94 7.22 -7.18
N SER A 58 -13.31 8.17 -8.05
CA SER A 58 -14.62 8.82 -8.03
C SER A 58 -15.78 7.88 -8.37
N ASP A 59 -15.59 6.91 -9.27
CA ASP A 59 -16.62 5.94 -9.56
C ASP A 59 -16.70 4.83 -8.50
N LEU A 60 -15.56 4.47 -7.90
CA LEU A 60 -15.51 3.53 -6.77
C LEU A 60 -16.24 4.09 -5.53
N THR A 61 -16.09 5.37 -5.21
CA THR A 61 -16.83 5.99 -4.10
C THR A 61 -18.33 6.10 -4.41
N LYS A 62 -18.73 6.45 -5.64
CA LYS A 62 -20.14 6.39 -6.06
C LYS A 62 -20.72 4.97 -5.98
N PHE A 63 -19.94 3.95 -6.37
CA PHE A 63 -20.33 2.56 -6.24
C PHE A 63 -20.56 2.18 -4.78
N ALA A 64 -19.63 2.56 -3.90
CA ALA A 64 -19.74 2.34 -2.46
C ALA A 64 -21.03 2.99 -1.91
N ASP A 65 -21.23 4.29 -2.16
CA ASP A 65 -22.44 5.00 -1.72
C ASP A 65 -23.73 4.35 -2.22
N ALA A 66 -23.75 3.89 -3.48
CA ALA A 66 -24.93 3.25 -4.05
C ALA A 66 -25.17 1.83 -3.52
N LEU A 67 -24.12 1.06 -3.25
CA LEU A 67 -24.21 -0.28 -2.68
C LEU A 67 -24.73 -0.19 -1.24
N PHE A 68 -24.04 0.57 -0.38
CA PHE A 68 -24.35 0.65 1.04
C PHE A 68 -25.57 1.53 1.33
N GLY A 69 -25.89 2.47 0.44
CA GLY A 69 -27.14 3.23 0.47
C GLY A 69 -28.37 2.48 -0.04
N GLY A 70 -28.24 1.19 -0.42
CA GLY A 70 -29.37 0.34 -0.80
C GLY A 70 -29.95 0.61 -2.21
N ARG A 71 -29.21 1.30 -3.09
CA ARG A 71 -29.64 1.54 -4.48
C ARG A 71 -29.40 0.34 -5.40
N LEU A 72 -28.41 -0.49 -5.08
CA LEU A 72 -28.04 -1.66 -5.89
C LEU A 72 -28.63 -2.97 -5.36
N LEU A 73 -28.73 -3.11 -4.04
CA LEU A 73 -29.20 -4.32 -3.38
C LEU A 73 -30.33 -3.99 -2.41
N LYS A 74 -31.22 -4.97 -2.21
CA LYS A 74 -32.16 -4.94 -1.10
C LYS A 74 -31.40 -5.06 0.22
N SER A 75 -31.97 -4.50 1.29
CA SER A 75 -31.36 -4.51 2.62
C SER A 75 -30.99 -5.93 3.09
N GLU A 76 -31.84 -6.92 2.84
CA GLU A 76 -31.58 -8.31 3.25
C GLU A 76 -30.37 -8.91 2.51
N SER A 77 -30.20 -8.60 1.23
CA SER A 77 -29.05 -9.06 0.44
C SER A 77 -27.76 -8.36 0.85
N LEU A 78 -27.84 -7.06 1.17
CA LEU A 78 -26.69 -6.30 1.66
C LEU A 78 -26.22 -6.81 3.03
N GLU A 79 -27.14 -7.14 3.93
CA GLU A 79 -26.79 -7.72 5.23
C GLU A 79 -26.14 -9.10 5.12
N ILE A 80 -26.59 -9.94 4.17
CA ILE A 80 -25.90 -11.19 3.83
C ILE A 80 -24.47 -10.89 3.34
N MET A 81 -24.30 -9.89 2.47
CA MET A 81 -22.99 -9.50 1.93
C MET A 81 -22.02 -9.02 3.01
N LYS A 82 -22.53 -8.27 4.01
CA LYS A 82 -21.76 -7.72 5.13
C LYS A 82 -21.48 -8.71 6.26
N THR A 83 -22.22 -9.83 6.33
CA THR A 83 -22.06 -10.82 7.41
C THR A 83 -20.67 -11.43 7.35
N ILE A 84 -19.82 -11.10 8.32
CA ILE A 84 -18.44 -11.59 8.40
C ILE A 84 -18.41 -13.01 8.97
N LYS A 85 -17.75 -13.92 8.24
CA LYS A 85 -17.38 -15.27 8.68
C LYS A 85 -15.91 -15.50 8.36
N ASP A 86 -15.15 -15.99 9.34
CA ASP A 86 -13.71 -16.27 9.18
C ASP A 86 -12.89 -15.08 8.65
N GLY A 87 -13.30 -13.86 8.99
CA GLY A 87 -12.60 -12.61 8.66
C GLY A 87 -13.05 -11.91 7.36
N TYR A 88 -14.01 -12.45 6.61
CA TYR A 88 -14.53 -11.80 5.39
C TYR A 88 -16.05 -12.00 5.21
N GLY A 89 -16.67 -11.10 4.46
CA GLY A 89 -18.04 -11.20 3.95
C GLY A 89 -18.07 -11.64 2.48
N ILE A 90 -19.19 -11.48 1.79
CA ILE A 90 -19.28 -11.84 0.37
C ILE A 90 -18.68 -10.72 -0.48
N GLY A 91 -17.39 -10.83 -0.81
CA GLY A 91 -16.68 -9.81 -1.59
C GLY A 91 -16.41 -8.51 -0.83
N LEU A 92 -16.49 -8.54 0.50
CA LEU A 92 -16.19 -7.43 1.40
C LEU A 92 -15.29 -7.91 2.54
N PHE A 93 -14.34 -7.07 2.91
CA PHE A 93 -13.49 -7.22 4.08
C PHE A 93 -13.78 -6.09 5.06
N PRO A 94 -13.70 -6.35 6.38
CA PRO A 94 -13.71 -5.29 7.37
C PRO A 94 -12.41 -4.48 7.24
N ILE A 95 -12.53 -3.16 7.19
CA ILE A 95 -11.42 -2.20 7.12
C ILE A 95 -11.47 -1.34 8.39
N PRO A 96 -10.74 -1.73 9.44
CA PRO A 96 -10.75 -1.00 10.71
C PRO A 96 -9.99 0.33 10.58
N PHE A 97 -10.52 1.36 11.23
CA PHE A 97 -9.88 2.67 11.35
C PHE A 97 -10.26 3.30 12.70
N TYR A 98 -9.35 3.25 13.68
CA TYR A 98 -9.64 3.56 15.07
C TYR A 98 -10.87 2.76 15.58
N GLU A 99 -11.89 3.45 16.10
CA GLU A 99 -13.13 2.87 16.60
C GLU A 99 -14.15 2.60 15.47
N SER A 100 -13.89 3.08 14.25
CA SER A 100 -14.78 2.91 13.09
C SER A 100 -14.37 1.68 12.28
N ILE A 101 -15.35 0.95 11.75
CA ILE A 101 -15.12 -0.21 10.88
C ILE A 101 -15.85 0.02 9.56
N GLY A 102 -15.08 0.12 8.48
CA GLY A 102 -15.61 0.17 7.13
C GLY A 102 -15.74 -1.21 6.50
N PHE A 103 -16.48 -1.30 5.40
CA PHE A 103 -16.49 -2.48 4.52
C PHE A 103 -15.94 -2.10 3.16
N GLY A 104 -15.10 -2.96 2.59
CA GLY A 104 -14.49 -2.68 1.30
C GLY A 104 -13.63 -3.82 0.79
N HIS A 105 -12.71 -3.53 -0.13
CA HIS A 105 -11.80 -4.52 -0.68
C HIS A 105 -10.55 -3.85 -1.26
N THR A 106 -9.43 -4.57 -1.24
CA THR A 106 -8.19 -4.18 -1.91
C THR A 106 -8.04 -4.88 -3.26
N GLY A 107 -7.33 -4.29 -4.20
CA GLY A 107 -7.04 -4.89 -5.51
C GLY A 107 -5.57 -4.80 -5.85
N GLY A 108 -5.11 -5.74 -6.67
CA GLY A 108 -3.75 -5.75 -7.21
C GLY A 108 -3.70 -6.59 -8.49
N ILE A 109 -3.18 -6.02 -9.57
CA ILE A 109 -2.91 -6.71 -10.83
C ILE A 109 -1.83 -5.96 -11.59
N ASP A 110 -0.86 -6.68 -12.15
CA ASP A 110 0.35 -6.09 -12.74
C ASP A 110 1.01 -5.12 -11.74
N GLY A 111 1.33 -3.88 -12.15
CA GLY A 111 1.77 -2.81 -11.25
C GLY A 111 0.64 -1.95 -10.65
N PHE A 112 -0.63 -2.29 -10.89
CA PHE A 112 -1.76 -1.58 -10.30
C PHE A 112 -2.06 -2.06 -8.88
N SER A 113 -2.51 -1.13 -8.03
CA SER A 113 -3.11 -1.45 -6.74
C SER A 113 -4.28 -0.53 -6.44
N SER A 114 -5.23 -1.01 -5.66
CA SER A 114 -6.40 -0.23 -5.27
C SER A 114 -6.93 -0.60 -3.90
N VAL A 115 -7.70 0.30 -3.33
CA VAL A 115 -8.54 0.06 -2.16
C VAL A 115 -9.79 0.91 -2.31
N TYR A 116 -10.93 0.38 -1.88
CA TYR A 116 -12.10 1.19 -1.58
C TYR A 116 -12.72 0.71 -0.28
N SER A 117 -13.41 1.61 0.43
CA SER A 117 -14.08 1.32 1.69
C SER A 117 -15.27 2.25 1.92
N HIS A 118 -16.29 1.77 2.61
CA HIS A 118 -17.42 2.56 3.09
C HIS A 118 -17.62 2.37 4.59
N PHE A 119 -17.61 3.48 5.33
CA PHE A 119 -17.90 3.56 6.76
C PHE A 119 -19.36 3.99 6.90
N THR A 120 -20.25 3.02 7.14
CA THR A 120 -21.71 3.22 7.08
C THR A 120 -22.19 4.21 8.14
N ASP A 121 -21.69 4.07 9.37
CA ASP A 121 -22.12 4.89 10.51
C ASP A 121 -21.73 6.36 10.32
N ASP A 122 -20.59 6.61 9.68
CA ASP A 122 -20.04 7.93 9.44
C ASP A 122 -20.43 8.51 8.06
N LYS A 123 -21.04 7.68 7.19
CA LYS A 123 -21.39 8.00 5.79
C LYS A 123 -20.18 8.48 4.98
N ILE A 124 -19.05 7.83 5.16
CA ILE A 124 -17.79 8.15 4.47
C ILE A 124 -17.44 7.03 3.50
N SER A 125 -17.25 7.39 2.22
CA SER A 125 -16.65 6.52 1.21
C SER A 125 -15.25 6.99 0.87
N TYR A 126 -14.31 6.05 0.81
CA TYR A 126 -12.92 6.30 0.43
C TYR A 126 -12.51 5.34 -0.67
N ALA A 127 -11.71 5.83 -1.61
CA ALA A 127 -11.07 5.00 -2.62
C ALA A 127 -9.71 5.60 -3.01
N LEU A 128 -8.75 4.71 -3.27
CA LEU A 128 -7.45 5.04 -3.82
C LEU A 128 -7.08 4.01 -4.88
N THR A 129 -6.54 4.50 -5.99
CA THR A 129 -6.01 3.70 -7.09
C THR A 129 -4.61 4.19 -7.39
N SER A 130 -3.68 3.26 -7.60
CA SER A 130 -2.31 3.54 -7.98
C SER A 130 -1.91 2.68 -9.18
N ASN A 131 -1.19 3.27 -10.13
CA ASN A 131 -0.63 2.58 -11.29
C ASN A 131 0.86 2.28 -11.13
N GLY A 132 1.38 2.37 -9.91
CA GLY A 132 2.75 2.03 -9.57
C GLY A 132 3.08 2.58 -8.19
N THR A 133 3.80 1.79 -7.41
CA THR A 133 3.97 2.08 -5.98
C THR A 133 5.45 2.14 -5.61
N ASN A 134 5.90 3.29 -5.10
CA ASN A 134 7.20 3.47 -4.44
C ASN A 134 7.06 3.87 -2.95
N PHE A 135 5.83 4.05 -2.48
CA PHE A 135 5.48 4.41 -1.11
C PHE A 135 4.31 3.54 -0.64
N ASN A 136 4.18 3.23 0.65
CA ASN A 136 3.09 2.36 1.09
C ASN A 136 1.72 3.06 0.94
N ASN A 137 0.84 2.51 0.08
CA ASN A 137 -0.49 3.07 -0.16
C ASN A 137 -1.40 3.05 1.07
N ASN A 138 -1.14 2.16 2.03
CA ASN A 138 -1.89 2.14 3.28
C ASN A 138 -1.59 3.39 4.12
N ASP A 139 -0.35 3.88 4.12
CA ASP A 139 0.04 5.07 4.87
C ASP A 139 -0.64 6.32 4.29
N ILE A 140 -0.79 6.38 2.96
CA ILE A 140 -1.59 7.42 2.29
C ILE A 140 -3.05 7.34 2.74
N SER A 141 -3.60 6.12 2.78
CA SER A 141 -4.99 5.89 3.21
C SER A 141 -5.22 6.30 4.66
N ILE A 142 -4.29 5.95 5.56
CA ILE A 142 -4.32 6.36 6.96
C ILE A 142 -4.27 7.88 7.08
N ALA A 143 -3.39 8.56 6.34
CA ALA A 143 -3.27 10.02 6.40
C ALA A 143 -4.56 10.71 5.93
N VAL A 144 -5.14 10.27 4.81
CA VAL A 144 -6.40 10.83 4.28
C VAL A 144 -7.57 10.58 5.22
N LEU A 145 -7.75 9.34 5.69
CA LEU A 145 -8.82 9.02 6.65
C LEU A 145 -8.62 9.77 7.97
N SER A 146 -7.38 9.92 8.45
CA SER A 146 -7.10 10.69 9.67
C SER A 146 -7.50 12.15 9.50
N ALA A 147 -7.24 12.76 8.34
CA ALA A 147 -7.70 14.12 8.04
C ALA A 147 -9.23 14.22 8.00
N VAL A 148 -9.94 13.23 7.46
CA VAL A 148 -11.42 13.21 7.40
C VAL A 148 -12.05 13.02 8.78
N TYR A 149 -11.42 12.24 9.66
CA TYR A 149 -11.92 11.92 11.01
C TYR A 149 -11.35 12.83 12.12
N ASP A 150 -10.70 13.93 11.75
CA ASP A 150 -10.02 14.86 12.68
C ASP A 150 -9.07 14.15 13.66
N LYS A 151 -8.33 13.14 13.18
CA LYS A 151 -7.27 12.45 13.92
C LYS A 151 -5.91 13.08 13.64
N PRO A 152 -4.95 13.01 14.57
CA PRO A 152 -3.57 13.39 14.30
C PRO A 152 -2.99 12.56 13.14
N TYR A 153 -2.32 13.23 12.22
CA TYR A 153 -1.59 12.60 11.12
C TYR A 153 -0.31 13.37 10.81
N GLU A 154 0.64 12.68 10.19
CA GLU A 154 1.88 13.27 9.70
C GLU A 154 1.83 13.37 8.18
N ILE A 155 2.35 14.47 7.64
CA ILE A 155 2.60 14.59 6.21
C ILE A 155 4.02 14.08 5.95
N PRO A 156 4.21 13.11 5.04
CA PRO A 156 5.54 12.59 4.76
C PRO A 156 6.44 13.69 4.21
N VAL A 157 7.65 13.78 4.75
CA VAL A 157 8.70 14.68 4.25
C VAL A 157 9.67 13.85 3.41
N PHE A 158 9.87 14.25 2.17
CA PHE A 158 10.79 13.60 1.23
C PHE A 158 12.13 14.35 1.22
N THR A 159 12.84 14.31 2.34
CA THR A 159 14.21 14.85 2.43
C THR A 159 15.20 13.81 1.93
N THR A 160 16.07 14.19 1.02
CA THR A 160 17.22 13.38 0.62
C THR A 160 18.47 13.84 1.39
N TYR A 161 19.05 12.93 2.18
CA TYR A 161 20.33 13.16 2.84
C TYR A 161 21.43 12.49 2.02
N ASN A 162 22.28 13.28 1.37
CA ASN A 162 23.36 12.74 0.53
C ASN A 162 24.55 12.34 1.40
N LEU A 163 24.95 11.08 1.31
CA LEU A 163 26.15 10.52 1.94
C LEU A 163 27.20 10.19 0.87
N THR A 164 28.47 10.32 1.23
CA THR A 164 29.57 9.77 0.41
C THR A 164 29.73 8.26 0.65
N PRO A 165 30.32 7.50 -0.29
CA PRO A 165 30.60 6.08 -0.09
C PRO A 165 31.40 5.76 1.17
N GLU A 166 32.30 6.65 1.59
CA GLU A 166 33.17 6.48 2.75
C GLU A 166 32.38 6.65 4.05
N GLU A 167 31.40 7.55 4.08
CA GLU A 167 30.51 7.71 5.24
C GLU A 167 29.65 6.46 5.46
N LEU A 168 29.36 5.70 4.40
CA LEU A 168 28.58 4.47 4.48
C LEU A 168 29.32 3.30 5.13
N ASP A 169 30.66 3.30 5.11
CA ASP A 169 31.47 2.19 5.62
C ASP A 169 31.25 1.95 7.13
N GLY A 170 30.90 3.00 7.87
CA GLY A 170 30.58 2.91 9.29
C GLY A 170 29.38 2.03 9.61
N TYR A 171 28.45 1.86 8.65
CA TYR A 171 27.20 1.11 8.85
C TYR A 171 27.27 -0.35 8.37
N LEU A 172 28.29 -0.71 7.59
CA LEU A 172 28.40 -2.05 7.02
C LEU A 172 28.57 -3.11 8.12
N GLY A 173 28.01 -4.30 7.87
CA GLY A 173 28.17 -5.44 8.77
C GLY A 173 26.93 -6.33 8.82
N VAL A 174 27.04 -7.38 9.65
CA VAL A 174 25.91 -8.26 9.98
C VAL A 174 25.41 -7.86 11.36
N TYR A 175 24.12 -7.56 11.44
CA TYR A 175 23.45 -7.16 12.67
C TYR A 175 22.54 -8.30 13.12
N ALA A 176 22.63 -8.68 14.39
CA ALA A 176 21.79 -9.71 14.99
C ALA A 176 21.01 -9.15 16.19
N SER A 177 19.76 -9.59 16.36
CA SER A 177 18.95 -9.24 17.52
C SER A 177 18.75 -10.44 18.45
N LYS A 178 18.71 -10.18 19.75
CA LYS A 178 18.24 -11.15 20.75
C LYS A 178 16.72 -11.11 20.94
N GLN A 179 16.06 -10.05 20.46
CA GLN A 179 14.62 -9.83 20.61
C GLN A 179 13.83 -10.53 19.51
N ILE A 180 14.41 -10.63 18.32
CA ILE A 180 13.84 -11.34 17.16
C ILE A 180 14.91 -12.21 16.52
N ALA A 181 14.56 -13.44 16.15
CA ALA A 181 15.46 -14.40 15.51
C ALA A 181 15.69 -14.06 14.03
N LEU A 182 16.29 -12.90 13.79
CA LEU A 182 16.57 -12.33 12.48
C LEU A 182 17.97 -11.74 12.46
N LYS A 183 18.72 -11.98 11.38
CA LYS A 183 19.92 -11.21 11.06
C LYS A 183 19.68 -10.34 9.85
N ILE A 184 20.25 -9.15 9.87
CA ILE A 184 20.21 -8.18 8.79
C ILE A 184 21.65 -7.88 8.37
N THR A 185 21.96 -8.17 7.11
CA THR A 185 23.25 -7.81 6.50
C THR A 185 23.09 -6.45 5.83
N ILE A 186 23.99 -5.52 6.16
CA ILE A 186 24.07 -4.19 5.55
C ILE A 186 25.31 -4.15 4.66
N THR A 187 25.08 -3.99 3.36
CA THR A 187 26.11 -3.77 2.33
C THR A 187 25.90 -2.41 1.66
N LYS A 188 26.73 -2.06 0.66
CA LYS A 188 26.53 -0.86 -0.16
C LYS A 188 26.68 -1.17 -1.64
N ASP A 189 25.96 -0.42 -2.46
CA ASP A 189 26.12 -0.32 -3.90
C ASP A 189 26.25 1.16 -4.28
N GLY A 190 27.45 1.59 -4.64
CA GLY A 190 27.79 3.01 -4.80
C GLY A 190 27.55 3.82 -3.52
N ASN A 191 26.62 4.77 -3.59
CA ASN A 191 26.22 5.66 -2.48
C ASN A 191 24.92 5.20 -1.78
N THR A 192 24.48 3.96 -2.01
CA THR A 192 23.23 3.43 -1.45
C THR A 192 23.53 2.25 -0.54
N LEU A 193 23.01 2.28 0.69
CA LEU A 193 23.02 1.09 1.54
C LEU A 193 22.00 0.07 1.03
N ILE A 194 22.40 -1.20 1.06
CA ILE A 194 21.54 -2.33 0.73
C ILE A 194 21.36 -3.15 2.00
N ALA A 195 20.11 -3.36 2.40
CA ALA A 195 19.77 -4.22 3.52
C ALA A 195 19.24 -5.56 3.01
N GLN A 196 19.65 -6.64 3.67
CA GLN A 196 19.12 -7.97 3.43
C GLN A 196 18.85 -8.69 4.75
N ALA A 197 17.58 -8.97 5.02
CA ALA A 197 17.18 -9.85 6.09
C ALA A 197 17.36 -11.33 5.69
N THR A 198 17.73 -12.18 6.63
CA THR A 198 17.98 -13.61 6.36
C THR A 198 16.75 -14.29 5.75
N GLY A 199 16.93 -14.92 4.58
CA GLY A 199 15.84 -15.59 3.85
C GLY A 199 14.94 -14.65 3.03
N GLN A 200 15.25 -13.34 2.97
CA GLN A 200 14.49 -12.36 2.21
C GLN A 200 15.33 -11.73 1.09
N SER A 201 14.65 -11.12 0.13
CA SER A 201 15.31 -10.32 -0.92
C SER A 201 15.97 -9.08 -0.33
N ALA A 202 17.09 -8.67 -0.94
CA ALA A 202 17.75 -7.42 -0.58
C ALA A 202 16.97 -6.20 -1.10
N PHE A 203 17.06 -5.07 -0.41
CA PHE A 203 16.41 -3.83 -0.80
C PHE A 203 17.29 -2.60 -0.50
N PRO A 204 17.19 -1.53 -1.32
CA PRO A 204 17.93 -0.31 -1.08
C PRO A 204 17.31 0.49 0.07
N LEU A 205 18.17 1.26 0.75
CA LEU A 205 17.80 2.17 1.83
C LEU A 205 18.01 3.61 1.40
N GLU A 206 17.06 4.48 1.75
CA GLU A 206 17.14 5.92 1.54
C GLU A 206 17.60 6.60 2.83
N ALA A 207 18.66 7.41 2.76
CA ALA A 207 19.12 8.20 3.89
C ALA A 207 18.21 9.43 4.07
N THR A 208 17.66 9.59 5.27
CA THR A 208 16.81 10.74 5.62
C THR A 208 17.53 11.77 6.46
N GLU A 209 18.46 11.31 7.30
CA GLU A 209 19.31 12.11 8.17
C GLU A 209 20.62 11.36 8.41
N LYS A 210 21.57 11.99 9.12
CA LYS A 210 22.75 11.29 9.61
C LYS A 210 22.33 10.07 10.45
N ASP A 211 22.96 8.92 10.19
CA ASP A 211 22.73 7.64 10.87
C ASP A 211 21.28 7.08 10.74
N LYS A 212 20.40 7.69 9.94
CA LYS A 212 19.00 7.25 9.77
C LYS A 212 18.66 6.94 8.32
N PHE A 213 18.11 5.76 8.12
CA PHE A 213 17.77 5.23 6.82
C PHE A 213 16.38 4.62 6.82
N LYS A 214 15.72 4.61 5.68
CA LYS A 214 14.37 4.02 5.56
C LYS A 214 14.18 3.24 4.27
N PHE A 215 13.16 2.41 4.27
CA PHE A 215 12.58 1.79 3.09
C PHE A 215 11.05 1.85 3.21
N ASP A 216 10.46 2.93 2.68
CA ASP A 216 9.04 3.28 2.83
C ASP A 216 8.11 2.16 2.36
N ARG A 217 8.49 1.45 1.29
CA ARG A 217 7.68 0.35 0.72
C ARG A 217 7.37 -0.77 1.71
N ALA A 218 8.23 -0.98 2.71
CA ALA A 218 8.02 -1.97 3.76
C ALA A 218 7.85 -1.34 5.17
N GLY A 219 7.73 0.00 5.25
CA GLY A 219 7.64 0.73 6.51
C GLY A 219 8.87 0.49 7.42
N VAL A 220 10.04 0.28 6.83
CA VAL A 220 11.29 0.02 7.58
C VAL A 220 11.98 1.34 7.85
N VAL A 221 12.37 1.56 9.10
CA VAL A 221 13.31 2.61 9.50
C VAL A 221 14.46 1.96 10.28
N LEU A 222 15.69 2.28 9.91
CA LEU A 222 16.91 1.85 10.56
C LEU A 222 17.62 3.06 11.14
N GLU A 223 17.88 3.04 12.45
CA GLU A 223 18.67 4.05 13.15
C GLU A 223 19.96 3.40 13.62
N PHE A 224 21.09 3.83 13.05
CA PHE A 224 22.39 3.29 13.38
C PHE A 224 23.03 4.05 14.55
N SER A 225 23.86 3.36 15.31
CA SER A 225 24.75 3.95 16.29
C SER A 225 26.13 3.32 16.12
N PRO A 226 26.94 3.81 15.16
CA PRO A 226 28.24 3.20 14.84
C PRO A 226 29.21 3.15 16.02
N ALA A 227 29.16 4.16 16.91
CA ALA A 227 29.97 4.21 18.12
C ALA A 227 29.68 3.05 19.09
N ASP A 228 28.43 2.60 19.14
CA ASP A 228 27.96 1.54 20.03
C ASP A 228 27.87 0.18 19.35
N ASN A 229 28.20 0.09 18.05
CA ASN A 229 27.99 -1.10 17.22
C ASN A 229 26.54 -1.60 17.23
N THR A 230 25.56 -0.69 17.26
CA THR A 230 24.14 -1.05 17.30
C THR A 230 23.33 -0.44 16.15
N MET A 231 22.18 -1.05 15.88
CA MET A 231 21.19 -0.59 14.93
C MET A 231 19.80 -0.87 15.51
N ILE A 232 18.89 0.10 15.43
CA ILE A 232 17.49 -0.07 15.82
C ILE A 232 16.65 -0.19 14.55
N LEU A 233 15.89 -1.28 14.45
CA LEU A 233 14.85 -1.48 13.45
C LEU A 233 13.50 -1.02 14.01
N LYS A 234 12.83 -0.09 13.33
CA LYS A 234 11.42 0.25 13.57
C LYS A 234 10.60 -0.23 12.38
N GLN A 235 9.60 -1.08 12.62
CA GLN A 235 8.73 -1.64 11.59
C GLN A 235 7.40 -2.11 12.21
N GLY A 236 6.27 -1.79 11.57
CA GLY A 236 4.94 -2.26 11.99
C GLY A 236 4.55 -1.88 13.42
N GLY A 237 5.03 -0.73 13.91
CA GLY A 237 4.85 -0.27 15.30
C GLY A 237 5.80 -0.91 16.32
N GLY A 238 6.59 -1.91 15.93
CA GLY A 238 7.63 -2.52 16.76
C GLY A 238 8.96 -1.77 16.69
N GLN A 239 9.77 -1.90 17.74
CA GLN A 239 11.15 -1.41 17.80
C GLN A 239 12.07 -2.52 18.32
N PHE A 240 13.11 -2.85 17.54
CA PHE A 240 14.02 -3.96 17.82
C PHE A 240 15.46 -3.51 17.77
N THR A 241 16.23 -3.82 18.81
CA THR A 241 17.67 -3.51 18.86
C THR A 241 18.47 -4.67 18.30
N PHE A 242 19.42 -4.34 17.44
CA PHE A 242 20.41 -5.25 16.88
C PHE A 242 21.82 -4.79 17.28
N THR A 243 22.72 -5.77 17.39
CA THR A 243 24.15 -5.55 17.63
C THR A 243 24.93 -6.07 16.43
N ARG A 244 25.95 -5.32 15.99
CA ARG A 244 26.87 -5.73 14.93
C ARG A 244 27.77 -6.86 15.43
N GLU A 245 27.88 -7.92 14.64
CA GLU A 245 28.77 -9.07 14.88
C GLU A 245 30.25 -8.71 14.70
#